data_AF-B4FP63-F1
#
_entry.id   AF-B4FP63-F1
#
_cell.length_a   1.000
_cell.length_b   1.000
_cell.length_c   1.000
_cell.angle_alpha   90.00
_cell.angle_beta   90.00
_cell.angle_gamma   90.00
#
_symmetry.space_group_name_H-M   'P 1'
#
loop_
_entity.id
_entity.type
_entity.pdbx_description
1 polymer ?
#
loop_
_entity_poly.entity_id
_entity_poly.type
_entity_poly.pdbx_seq_one_letter_code
_entity_poly.pdbx_strand_id
1 'polypeptide(L)'
;MYQCTVVHQTFQLSRADRETVQRQEYDLQVWCILINDKVQFRMQWPQYAELQVNGIPVRVMTRPGSQLLGINGRDDGPLVTTCSREGINKISLSRVDARTFCFGVRIVRRTVPQVLFI
;
A
#
# COMPACT_ATOMS: atom_id res chain seq x y z
N MET A 1 -23.59 3.94 -12.13
CA MET A 1 -23.16 3.32 -10.85
C MET A 1 -21.89 2.54 -11.13
N TYR A 2 -20.76 2.94 -10.56
CA TYR A 2 -19.53 2.15 -10.65
C TYR A 2 -19.66 0.96 -9.69
N GLN A 3 -19.34 -0.25 -10.15
CA GLN A 3 -19.38 -1.44 -9.30
C GLN A 3 -18.18 -1.45 -8.35
N CYS A 4 -18.41 -1.80 -7.08
CA CYS A 4 -17.33 -2.10 -6.15
C CYS A 4 -16.65 -3.39 -6.60
N THR A 5 -15.35 -3.30 -6.88
CA THR A 5 -14.53 -4.46 -7.29
C THR A 5 -13.55 -4.77 -6.17
N VAL A 6 -13.41 -6.06 -5.83
CA VAL A 6 -12.45 -6.53 -4.84
C VAL A 6 -11.46 -7.46 -5.52
N VAL A 7 -10.17 -7.21 -5.30
CA VAL A 7 -9.08 -8.09 -5.75
C VAL A 7 -8.46 -8.74 -4.52
N HIS A 8 -8.29 -10.06 -4.58
CA HIS A 8 -7.62 -10.85 -3.54
C HIS A 8 -6.32 -11.42 -4.10
N GLN A 9 -5.26 -11.34 -3.31
CA GLN A 9 -3.95 -11.89 -3.67
C GLN A 9 -3.26 -12.41 -2.41
N THR A 10 -2.18 -13.18 -2.62
CA THR A 10 -1.25 -13.56 -1.56
C THR A 10 0.15 -13.11 -1.89
N PHE A 11 0.93 -12.80 -0.86
CA PHE A 11 2.39 -12.64 -0.97
C PHE A 11 3.09 -13.54 0.05
N GLN A 12 4.29 -13.99 -0.31
CA GLN A 12 5.15 -14.79 0.54
C GLN A 12 6.16 -13.87 1.20
N LEU A 13 6.33 -13.99 2.51
CA LEU A 13 7.43 -13.36 3.23
C LEU A 13 8.37 -14.46 3.70
N SER A 14 9.55 -14.56 3.08
CA SER A 14 10.53 -15.57 3.48
C SER A 14 11.04 -15.29 4.90
N ARG A 15 11.67 -16.29 5.53
CA ARG A 15 12.32 -16.10 6.83
C ARG A 15 13.39 -14.98 6.78
N ALA A 16 14.22 -14.97 5.74
CA ALA A 16 15.26 -13.96 5.57
C ALA A 16 14.69 -12.55 5.39
N ASP A 17 13.59 -12.42 4.64
CA ASP A 17 12.88 -11.16 4.49
C ASP A 17 12.23 -10.72 5.79
N ARG A 18 11.67 -11.67 6.55
CA ARG A 18 11.06 -11.41 7.86
C ARG A 18 12.10 -10.88 8.84
N GLU A 19 13.27 -11.51 8.90
CA GLU A 19 14.41 -11.08 9.71
C GLU A 19 14.93 -9.70 9.26
N THR A 20 14.93 -9.42 7.95
CA THR A 20 15.29 -8.10 7.40
C THR A 20 14.35 -7.01 7.89
N VAL A 21 13.03 -7.19 7.76
CA VAL A 21 12.03 -6.19 8.18
C VAL A 21 11.83 -6.10 9.70
N GLN A 22 12.48 -6.97 10.49
CA GLN A 22 12.56 -6.81 11.95
C GLN A 22 13.61 -5.78 12.35
N ARG A 23 14.57 -5.47 11.47
CA ARG A 23 15.57 -4.43 11.72
C ARG A 23 14.92 -3.06 11.58
N GLN A 24 15.34 -2.11 12.43
CA GLN A 24 14.71 -0.79 12.47
C GLN A 24 14.91 0.03 11.20
N GLU A 25 15.84 -0.35 10.33
CA GLU A 25 16.09 0.36 9.07
C GLU A 25 15.18 -0.09 7.93
N TYR A 26 14.36 -1.13 8.10
CA TYR A 26 13.55 -1.69 7.03
C TYR A 26 12.08 -1.78 7.40
N ASP A 27 11.23 -1.55 6.41
CA ASP A 27 9.79 -1.77 6.53
C ASP A 27 9.27 -2.57 5.36
N LEU A 28 8.15 -3.26 5.58
CA LEU A 28 7.32 -3.81 4.53
C LEU A 28 6.25 -2.77 4.16
N GLN A 29 6.25 -2.30 2.92
CA GLN A 29 5.36 -1.26 2.43
C GLN A 29 4.46 -1.80 1.31
N VAL A 30 3.17 -1.46 1.35
CA VAL A 30 2.27 -1.64 0.21
C VAL A 30 2.30 -0.39 -0.64
N TRP A 31 2.36 -0.57 -1.96
CA TRP A 31 2.33 0.52 -2.93
C TRP A 31 1.20 0.30 -3.94
N CYS A 32 0.68 1.40 -4.48
CA CYS A 32 -0.32 1.40 -5.54
C CYS A 32 -0.01 2.53 -6.51
N ILE A 33 -0.11 2.26 -7.80
CA ILE A 33 0.11 3.24 -8.87
C ILE A 33 -1.04 3.17 -9.88
N LEU A 34 -1.36 4.32 -10.45
CA LEU A 34 -2.24 4.42 -11.61
C LEU A 34 -1.44 4.03 -12.87
N ILE A 35 -1.96 3.10 -13.67
CA ILE A 35 -1.38 2.76 -14.97
C ILE A 35 -1.68 3.89 -15.96
N ASN A 36 -0.69 4.24 -16.79
CA ASN A 36 -0.74 5.38 -17.72
C ASN A 36 -0.91 6.74 -17.03
N ASP A 37 -0.40 6.88 -15.81
CA ASP A 37 -0.33 8.17 -15.14
C ASP A 37 0.64 9.12 -15.86
N LYS A 38 0.28 10.40 -15.91
CA LYS A 38 1.16 11.45 -16.45
C LYS A 38 2.37 11.70 -15.55
N VAL A 39 2.25 11.37 -14.26
CA VAL A 39 3.34 11.47 -13.29
C VAL A 39 3.90 10.07 -13.05
N GLN A 40 5.13 9.83 -13.50
CA GLN A 40 5.78 8.52 -13.37
C GLN A 40 5.94 8.13 -11.90
N PHE A 41 5.68 6.84 -11.61
CA PHE A 41 5.84 6.22 -10.29
C PHE A 41 5.10 6.95 -9.15
N ARG A 42 4.07 7.73 -9.48
CA ARG A 42 3.25 8.40 -8.47
C ARG A 42 2.47 7.37 -7.67
N MET A 43 2.68 7.38 -6.37
CA MET A 43 1.85 6.65 -5.44
C MET A 43 0.43 7.21 -5.51
N GLN A 44 -0.53 6.36 -5.89
CA GLN A 44 -1.91 6.75 -6.07
C GLN A 44 -2.84 5.55 -5.86
N TRP A 45 -3.74 5.67 -4.89
CA TRP A 45 -4.80 4.70 -4.63
C TRP A 45 -6.07 5.00 -5.43
N PRO A 46 -6.84 3.96 -5.80
CA PRO A 46 -8.15 4.16 -6.43
C PRO A 46 -9.13 4.85 -5.50
N GLN A 47 -10.20 5.40 -6.06
CA GLN A 47 -11.31 5.96 -5.27
C GLN A 47 -11.94 4.87 -4.38
N TYR A 48 -12.31 5.27 -3.17
CA TYR A 48 -12.90 4.41 -2.13
C TYR A 48 -12.06 3.14 -1.85
N ALA A 49 -10.73 3.25 -1.93
CA ALA A 49 -9.84 2.14 -1.64
C ALA A 49 -9.94 1.66 -0.19
N GLU A 50 -10.20 0.37 0.01
CA GLU A 50 -10.03 -0.28 1.31
C GLU A 50 -9.06 -1.46 1.18
N LEU A 51 -7.97 -1.38 1.93
CA LEU A 51 -6.93 -2.41 1.96
C LEU A 51 -7.11 -3.26 3.21
N GLN A 52 -6.98 -4.58 3.06
CA GLN A 52 -6.83 -5.49 4.19
C GLN A 52 -5.59 -6.36 3.98
N VAL A 53 -4.84 -6.58 5.06
CA VAL A 53 -3.72 -7.53 5.11
C VAL A 53 -4.00 -8.50 6.24
N ASN A 54 -4.06 -9.80 5.92
CA ASN A 54 -4.43 -10.85 6.88
C ASN A 54 -5.75 -10.59 7.63
N GLY A 55 -6.71 -9.92 6.98
CA GLY A 55 -7.99 -9.52 7.57
C GLY A 55 -7.93 -8.25 8.44
N ILE A 56 -6.74 -7.64 8.60
CA ILE A 56 -6.56 -6.39 9.33
C ILE A 56 -6.73 -5.22 8.34
N PRO A 57 -7.66 -4.28 8.58
CA PRO A 57 -7.82 -3.11 7.74
C PRO A 57 -6.62 -2.17 7.85
N VAL A 58 -6.13 -1.68 6.71
CA VAL A 58 -4.99 -0.76 6.62
C VAL A 58 -5.45 0.50 5.89
N ARG A 59 -5.30 1.67 6.53
CA ARG A 59 -5.66 2.95 5.92
C ARG A 59 -4.64 3.31 4.84
N VAL A 60 -5.14 3.62 3.63
CA VAL A 60 -4.29 3.92 2.46
C VAL A 60 -4.43 5.34 1.92
N MET A 61 -5.45 6.09 2.37
CA MET A 61 -5.71 7.45 1.93
C MET A 61 -6.01 8.37 3.13
N THR A 62 -5.50 9.59 3.06
CA THR A 62 -5.84 10.69 3.99
C THR A 62 -6.94 11.59 3.44
N ARG A 63 -7.04 11.69 2.11
CA ARG A 63 -8.09 12.43 1.41
C ARG A 63 -9.45 11.70 1.43
N PRO A 64 -10.58 12.41 1.25
CA PRO A 64 -11.89 11.81 0.99
C PRO A 64 -11.84 10.76 -0.14
N GLY A 65 -12.55 9.64 0.04
CA GLY A 65 -12.48 8.50 -0.90
C GLY A 65 -12.91 8.82 -2.33
N SER A 66 -13.75 9.84 -2.52
CA SER A 66 -14.18 10.33 -3.84
C SER A 66 -13.15 11.27 -4.49
N GLN A 67 -12.18 11.80 -3.76
CA GLN A 67 -11.28 12.81 -4.27
C GLN A 67 -10.19 12.20 -5.17
N LEU A 68 -10.01 12.79 -6.36
CA LEU A 68 -8.89 12.48 -7.25
C LEU A 68 -7.63 13.28 -6.84
N LEU A 69 -6.45 12.71 -7.06
CA LEU A 69 -5.20 13.46 -6.90
C LEU A 69 -5.09 14.52 -7.99
N GLY A 70 -4.76 15.75 -7.59
CA GLY A 70 -4.28 16.78 -8.51
C GLY A 70 -2.88 16.46 -9.04
N ILE A 71 -2.38 17.29 -9.96
CA ILE A 71 -1.09 17.07 -10.66
C ILE A 71 0.08 16.86 -9.68
N ASN A 72 0.10 17.60 -8.57
CA ASN A 72 1.15 17.52 -7.55
C ASN A 72 0.81 16.61 -6.36
N GLY A 73 -0.40 16.04 -6.33
CA GLY A 73 -0.82 15.18 -5.24
C GLY A 73 -0.09 13.84 -5.26
N ARG A 74 0.18 13.28 -4.10
CA ARG A 74 0.74 11.93 -3.92
C ARG A 74 0.05 11.31 -2.73
N ASP A 75 -0.24 10.02 -2.80
CA ASP A 75 -0.63 9.26 -1.64
C ASP A 75 0.57 8.63 -0.95
N ASP A 76 0.36 8.15 0.26
CA ASP A 76 1.35 7.35 0.98
C ASP A 76 1.20 5.86 0.68
N GLY A 77 2.31 5.14 0.80
CA GLY A 77 2.30 3.68 0.85
C GLY A 77 2.30 3.23 2.33
N PRO A 78 1.24 2.59 2.84
CA PRO A 78 1.16 2.21 4.24
C PRO A 78 2.19 1.12 4.55
N LEU A 79 2.71 1.18 5.78
CA LEU A 79 3.58 0.15 6.32
C LEU A 79 2.72 -0.99 6.88
N VAL A 80 3.06 -2.22 6.52
CA VAL A 80 2.30 -3.43 6.88
C VAL A 80 3.17 -4.46 7.60
N THR A 81 4.35 -4.06 8.07
CA THR A 81 5.30 -4.90 8.81
C THR A 81 4.64 -5.57 10.02
N THR A 82 3.79 -4.84 10.76
CA THR A 82 3.17 -5.32 12.01
C THR A 82 1.99 -6.26 11.79
N CYS A 83 1.33 -6.21 10.63
CA CYS A 83 0.21 -7.08 10.27
C CYS A 83 0.60 -8.22 9.32
N SER A 84 1.90 -8.39 9.04
CA SER A 84 2.46 -9.44 8.19
C SER A 84 3.25 -10.48 9.00
N ARG A 85 3.27 -11.73 8.52
CA ARG A 85 3.95 -12.86 9.15
C ARG A 85 4.87 -13.57 8.17
N GLU A 86 5.81 -14.38 8.68
CA GLU A 86 6.56 -15.32 7.84
C GLU A 86 5.60 -16.28 7.11
N GLY A 87 5.93 -16.62 5.86
CA GLY A 87 5.11 -17.47 5.00
C GLY A 87 4.01 -16.69 4.25
N ILE A 88 2.85 -17.34 4.06
CA ILE A 88 1.77 -16.82 3.24
C ILE A 88 0.99 -15.73 3.98
N ASN A 89 0.89 -14.56 3.36
CA ASN A 89 0.07 -13.44 3.79
C ASN A 89 -1.02 -13.18 2.75
N LYS A 90 -2.24 -12.92 3.22
CA LYS A 90 -3.37 -12.53 2.36
C LYS A 90 -3.44 -11.01 2.26
N ILE A 91 -3.73 -10.50 1.07
CA ILE A 91 -3.96 -9.08 0.83
C ILE A 91 -5.19 -8.92 -0.05
N SER A 92 -6.04 -7.94 0.27
CA SER A 92 -7.19 -7.59 -0.57
C SER A 92 -7.38 -6.10 -0.67
N LEU A 93 -7.76 -5.65 -1.87
CA LEU A 93 -8.06 -4.26 -2.15
C LEU A 93 -9.47 -4.17 -2.76
N SER A 94 -10.38 -3.48 -2.07
CA SER A 94 -11.65 -3.05 -2.64
C SER A 94 -11.48 -1.66 -3.27
N ARG A 95 -12.23 -1.39 -4.34
CA ARG A 95 -12.24 -0.08 -5.01
C ARG A 95 -13.55 0.21 -5.72
N VAL A 96 -13.85 1.49 -5.90
CA VAL A 96 -14.93 1.98 -6.78
C VAL A 96 -14.30 2.98 -7.75
N ASP A 97 -13.59 2.46 -8.75
CA ASP A 97 -12.82 3.25 -9.72
C ASP A 97 -12.68 2.48 -11.04
N ALA A 98 -12.96 3.14 -12.16
CA ALA A 98 -12.89 2.53 -13.49
C ALA A 98 -11.46 2.50 -14.08
N ARG A 99 -10.52 3.25 -13.48
CA ARG A 99 -9.15 3.32 -13.99
C ARG A 99 -8.37 2.06 -13.59
N THR A 100 -7.31 1.77 -14.34
CA THR A 100 -6.46 0.61 -14.10
C THR A 100 -5.35 0.95 -13.12
N PHE A 101 -5.25 0.19 -12.04
CA PHE A 101 -4.21 0.34 -11.02
C PHE A 101 -3.39 -0.94 -10.90
N CYS A 102 -2.13 -0.78 -10.54
CA CYS A 102 -1.26 -1.86 -10.10
C CYS A 102 -0.88 -1.62 -8.64
N PHE A 103 -0.92 -2.67 -7.81
CA PHE A 103 -0.49 -2.60 -6.43
C PHE A 103 0.37 -3.80 -6.09
N GLY A 104 1.22 -3.64 -5.07
CA GLY A 104 2.14 -4.68 -4.64
C GLY A 104 2.73 -4.40 -3.28
N VAL A 105 3.58 -5.33 -2.83
CA VAL A 105 4.29 -5.25 -1.55
C VAL A 105 5.79 -5.20 -1.84
N ARG A 106 6.53 -4.38 -1.10
CA ARG A 106 7.99 -4.28 -1.22
C ARG A 106 8.63 -4.07 0.15
N ILE A 107 9.88 -4.49 0.29
CA ILE A 107 10.73 -4.08 1.41
C ILE A 107 11.35 -2.74 1.05
N VAL A 108 11.25 -1.76 1.95
CA VAL A 108 11.87 -0.44 1.82
C VAL A 108 12.86 -0.22 2.93
N ARG A 109 13.96 0.47 2.62
CA ARG A 109 14.93 0.94 3.62
C ARG A 109 14.57 2.37 4.04
N ARG A 110 14.51 2.63 5.34
CA ARG A 110 14.42 3.97 5.92
C ARG A 110 15.72 4.71 5.63
N THR A 111 15.63 5.84 4.92
CA THR A 111 16.78 6.64 4.50
C THR A 111 17.12 7.78 5.45
N VAL A 112 16.23 8.11 6.39
CA VAL A 112 16.40 9.21 7.36
C VAL A 112 16.06 8.68 8.75
N PRO A 113 16.88 8.96 9.80
CA PRO A 113 16.47 8.75 11.18
C PRO A 113 15.18 9.52 11.41
N GLN A 114 14.08 8.84 11.76
CA GLN A 114 12.84 9.52 12.10
C GLN A 114 13.11 10.36 13.35
N VAL A 115 13.19 11.68 13.18
CA VAL A 115 13.22 12.62 14.30
C VAL A 115 11.79 12.65 14.84
N LEU A 116 11.58 12.02 15.99
CA LEU A 116 10.38 12.24 16.79
C LEU A 116 10.45 13.67 17.30
N PHE A 117 9.64 14.58 16.75
CA PHE A 117 9.30 15.79 17.46
C PHE A 117 8.31 15.40 18.55
N ILE A 118 8.75 15.55 19.80
CA ILE A 118 7.94 15.45 21.02
C ILE A 118 7.11 16.72 21.17
#